data_AF-A0A540WVQ2-F1
#
_entry.id   AF-A0A540WVQ2-F1
#
_cell.length_a   1.000
_cell.length_b   1.000
_cell.length_c   1.000
_cell.angle_alpha   90.00
_cell.angle_beta   90.00
_cell.angle_gamma   90.00
#
_symmetry.space_group_name_H-M   'P 1'
#
loop_
_entity.id
_entity.type
_entity.pdbx_description
1 polymer ?
#
loop_
_entity_poly.entity_id
_entity_poly.type
_entity_poly.pdbx_seq_one_letter_code
_entity_poly.pdbx_strand_id
1 'polypeptide(L)'
;MNNALTKIATAQPSTSGRYPRFGNYLLEVSVVRVKEGFKGDSAIAELKVRESAPLAGGEAPSRPGETVDYVENLSDQKKGGGGRFKSFLMALVGGEEYEFANPAALKKFVDERQAGTHLLIRCEVYPKQLPAKDNFPGKVINGYRWSHVELNDEQLAQVEQARKASKLPALADALA
;
A
#
# COMPACT_ATOMS: atom_id res chain seq x y z
N MET A 1 28.72 -0.73 10.02
CA MET A 1 27.77 -1.80 9.62
C MET A 1 26.41 -1.49 10.20
N ASN A 2 25.37 -1.54 9.36
CA ASN A 2 24.16 -0.74 9.47
C ASN A 2 23.12 -1.38 10.40
N ASN A 3 22.84 -0.70 11.52
CA ASN A 3 22.04 -1.12 12.67
C ASN A 3 20.53 -1.35 12.35
N ALA A 4 20.07 -1.07 11.14
CA ALA A 4 18.68 -1.22 10.71
C ALA A 4 18.33 -2.69 10.35
N LEU A 5 19.22 -3.40 9.65
CA LEU A 5 18.97 -4.77 9.18
C LEU A 5 18.91 -5.78 10.36
N THR A 6 19.73 -5.58 11.39
CA THR A 6 19.71 -6.42 12.60
C THR A 6 18.46 -6.18 13.45
N LYS A 7 17.98 -4.93 13.55
CA LYS A 7 16.72 -4.60 14.25
C LYS A 7 15.49 -5.18 13.55
N ILE A 8 15.54 -5.26 12.21
CA ILE A 8 14.50 -5.89 11.40
C ILE A 8 14.56 -7.43 11.53
N ALA A 9 15.76 -8.00 11.63
CA ALA A 9 15.96 -9.45 11.73
C ALA A 9 15.48 -10.06 13.06
N THR A 10 15.49 -9.30 14.16
CA THR A 10 15.10 -9.80 15.49
C THR A 10 13.68 -9.42 15.92
N ALA A 11 12.94 -8.68 15.09
CA ALA A 11 11.56 -8.30 15.38
C ALA A 11 10.62 -9.50 15.26
N GLN A 12 9.82 -9.77 16.30
CA GLN A 12 8.77 -10.78 16.22
C GLN A 12 7.73 -10.39 15.16
N PRO A 13 7.22 -11.35 14.36
CA PRO A 13 6.14 -11.10 13.43
C PRO A 13 4.90 -10.65 14.20
N SER A 14 4.50 -9.40 14.02
CA SER A 14 3.21 -8.92 14.49
C SER A 14 2.15 -9.23 13.44
N THR A 15 1.06 -9.87 13.86
CA THR A 15 -0.18 -9.98 13.08
C THR A 15 -0.96 -8.67 13.04
N SER A 16 -0.56 -7.65 13.81
CA SER A 16 -1.17 -6.33 13.79
C SER A 16 -0.54 -5.46 12.68
N GLY A 17 -0.71 -5.86 11.42
CA GLY A 17 -0.82 -4.82 10.40
C GLY A 17 -2.05 -4.00 10.77
N ARG A 18 -1.93 -2.68 10.89
CA ARG A 18 -3.11 -1.84 11.09
C ARG A 18 -3.82 -1.74 9.75
N TYR A 19 -4.40 -2.84 9.26
CA TYR A 19 -5.11 -2.81 7.99
C TYR A 19 -6.20 -1.74 8.06
N PRO A 20 -6.43 -0.99 6.97
CA PRO A 20 -7.55 -0.07 6.95
C PRO A 20 -8.84 -0.85 7.18
N ARG A 21 -9.69 -0.33 8.08
CA ARG A 21 -11.02 -0.88 8.35
C ARG A 21 -11.96 -0.63 7.17
N PHE A 22 -13.16 -1.19 7.18
CA PHE A 22 -14.13 -0.89 6.14
C PHE A 22 -14.42 0.63 6.05
N GLY A 23 -14.37 1.17 4.84
CA GLY A 23 -14.50 2.61 4.62
C GLY A 23 -13.98 3.06 3.26
N ASN A 24 -14.23 4.33 2.97
CA ASN A 24 -13.64 5.07 1.87
C ASN A 24 -12.50 5.93 2.41
N TYR A 25 -11.37 5.98 1.72
CA TYR A 25 -10.17 6.64 2.19
C TYR A 25 -9.50 7.48 1.11
N LEU A 26 -8.91 8.59 1.54
CA LEU A 26 -7.74 9.19 0.91
C LEU A 26 -6.52 8.84 1.76
N LEU A 27 -5.55 8.17 1.14
CA LEU A 27 -4.36 7.66 1.80
C LEU A 27 -3.12 8.31 1.19
N GLU A 28 -2.17 8.68 2.03
CA GLU A 28 -0.84 9.12 1.62
C GLU A 28 0.15 7.99 1.86
N VAL A 29 0.98 7.66 0.86
CA VAL A 29 1.99 6.63 1.02
C VAL A 29 3.17 7.17 1.84
N SER A 30 3.42 6.56 2.99
CA SER A 30 4.61 6.87 3.80
C SER A 30 5.85 6.20 3.21
N VAL A 31 5.76 4.89 2.94
CA VAL A 31 6.90 4.08 2.45
C VAL A 31 6.40 2.76 1.88
N VAL A 32 7.10 2.26 0.85
CA VAL A 32 6.85 0.95 0.25
C VAL A 32 8.07 0.07 0.48
N ARG A 33 7.85 -1.14 0.98
CA ARG A 33 8.91 -2.07 1.37
C ARG A 33 8.57 -3.49 0.93
N VAL A 34 9.59 -4.25 0.59
CA VAL A 34 9.50 -5.71 0.45
C VAL A 34 10.30 -6.34 1.58
N LYS A 35 9.71 -7.36 2.20
CA LYS A 35 10.37 -8.16 3.23
C LYS A 35 10.38 -9.61 2.79
N GLU A 36 11.59 -10.11 2.59
CA GLU A 36 11.86 -11.54 2.41
C GLU A 36 11.94 -12.21 3.78
N GLY A 37 11.40 -13.41 3.91
CA GLY A 37 11.38 -14.07 5.19
C GLY A 37 10.99 -15.54 5.14
N PHE A 38 11.30 -16.24 6.23
CA PHE A 38 11.05 -17.67 6.38
C PHE A 38 9.57 -18.08 6.20
N LYS A 39 8.63 -17.17 6.48
CA LYS A 39 7.18 -17.41 6.35
C LYS A 39 6.60 -16.95 4.99
N GLY A 40 7.47 -16.64 4.04
CA GLY A 40 7.11 -16.09 2.73
C GLY A 40 7.43 -14.60 2.62
N ASP A 41 7.53 -14.17 1.38
CA ASP A 41 7.86 -12.81 1.00
C ASP A 41 6.61 -11.93 1.07
N SER A 42 6.79 -10.68 1.46
CA SER A 42 5.70 -9.73 1.64
C SER A 42 6.03 -8.39 1.02
N ALA A 43 5.04 -7.79 0.38
CA ALA A 43 5.06 -6.38 0.00
C ALA A 43 4.19 -5.58 0.97
N ILE A 44 4.71 -4.46 1.45
CA ILE A 44 4.09 -3.64 2.49
C ILE A 44 4.11 -2.20 2.02
N ALA A 45 2.92 -1.58 1.97
CA ALA A 45 2.78 -0.14 1.88
C ALA A 45 2.29 0.39 3.23
N GLU A 46 3.07 1.24 3.87
CA GLU A 46 2.65 1.99 5.05
C GLU A 46 1.95 3.26 4.57
N LEU A 47 0.74 3.51 5.05
CA LEU A 47 -0.15 4.54 4.55
C LEU A 47 -0.64 5.42 5.70
N LYS A 48 -0.63 6.73 5.51
CA LYS A 48 -1.25 7.68 6.42
C LYS A 48 -2.66 8.01 5.96
N VAL A 49 -3.63 7.90 6.86
CA VAL A 49 -5.02 8.28 6.58
C VAL A 49 -5.12 9.80 6.52
N ARG A 50 -5.41 10.35 5.34
CA ARG A 50 -5.66 11.79 5.15
C ARG A 50 -7.13 12.12 5.35
N GLU A 51 -7.99 11.31 4.75
CA GLU A 51 -9.44 11.41 4.87
C GLU A 51 -10.03 10.01 5.02
N SER A 52 -11.13 9.91 5.76
CA SER A 52 -11.91 8.67 5.82
C SER A 52 -13.40 8.94 5.94
N ALA A 53 -14.20 8.06 5.35
CA ALA A 53 -15.64 8.04 5.47
C ALA A 53 -16.13 6.59 5.67
N PRO A 54 -17.14 6.36 6.52
CA PRO A 54 -17.71 5.03 6.71
C PRO A 54 -18.37 4.53 5.42
N LEU A 55 -18.48 3.21 5.28
CA LEU A 55 -19.45 2.62 4.35
C LEU A 55 -20.86 2.72 4.93
N ALA A 56 -21.87 2.76 4.06
CA ALA A 56 -23.26 2.73 4.50
C ALA A 56 -23.52 1.49 5.39
N GLY A 57 -24.03 1.71 6.61
CA GLY A 57 -24.29 0.65 7.58
C GLY A 57 -23.05 -0.03 8.17
N GLY A 58 -21.85 0.52 7.94
CA GLY A 58 -20.59 -0.04 8.43
C GLY A 58 -20.17 0.48 9.81
N GLU A 59 -19.13 -0.17 10.36
CA GLU A 59 -18.42 0.32 11.54
C GLU A 59 -17.62 1.60 11.25
N ALA A 60 -17.06 2.20 12.31
CA ALA A 60 -16.18 3.36 12.18
C ALA A 60 -14.90 3.01 11.40
N PRO A 61 -14.57 3.76 10.32
CA PRO A 61 -13.33 3.56 9.57
C PRO A 61 -12.09 3.95 10.39
N SER A 62 -10.90 3.64 9.88
CA SER A 62 -9.64 4.18 10.41
C SER A 62 -9.67 5.71 10.38
N ARG A 63 -9.18 6.36 11.43
CA ARG A 63 -9.34 7.81 11.63
C ARG A 63 -8.29 8.59 10.84
N PRO A 64 -8.60 9.82 10.36
CA PRO A 64 -7.59 10.73 9.83
C PRO A 64 -6.44 10.91 10.82
N GLY A 65 -5.21 10.87 10.31
CA GLY A 65 -3.98 10.91 11.10
C GLY A 65 -3.47 9.54 11.59
N GLU A 66 -4.28 8.47 11.49
CA GLU A 66 -3.79 7.11 11.75
C GLU A 66 -2.84 6.64 10.64
N THR A 67 -1.86 5.83 11.02
CA THR A 67 -1.05 5.03 10.08
C THR A 67 -1.63 3.62 10.00
N VAL A 68 -1.82 3.15 8.77
CA VAL A 68 -2.35 1.83 8.41
C VAL A 68 -1.37 1.11 7.48
N ASP A 69 -1.38 -0.22 7.51
CA ASP A 69 -0.54 -1.06 6.65
C ASP A 69 -1.39 -1.79 5.61
N TYR A 70 -0.97 -1.73 4.35
CA TYR A 70 -1.45 -2.63 3.31
C TYR A 70 -0.37 -3.66 3.02
N VAL A 71 -0.65 -4.91 3.37
CA VAL A 71 0.31 -6.03 3.29
C VAL A 71 -0.23 -7.09 2.35
N GLU A 72 0.59 -7.49 1.38
CA GLU A 72 0.31 -8.60 0.47
C GLU A 72 1.39 -9.67 0.60
N ASN A 73 0.95 -10.93 0.69
CA ASN A 73 1.84 -12.08 0.69
C ASN A 73 2.18 -12.45 -0.77
N LEU A 74 3.45 -12.32 -1.13
CA LEU A 74 3.95 -12.56 -2.49
C LEU A 74 4.18 -14.05 -2.77
N SER A 75 4.35 -14.87 -1.73
CA SER A 75 4.55 -16.31 -1.86
C SER A 75 3.25 -17.11 -2.04
N ASP A 76 2.07 -16.50 -1.81
CA ASP A 76 0.77 -17.15 -1.99
C ASP A 76 0.30 -17.05 -3.46
N GLN A 77 0.83 -17.94 -4.31
CA GLN A 77 0.50 -18.01 -5.74
C GLN A 77 -1.01 -18.23 -5.98
N LYS A 78 -1.71 -18.91 -5.07
CA LYS A 78 -3.16 -19.15 -5.17
C LYS A 78 -3.98 -17.88 -4.96
N LYS A 79 -3.40 -16.86 -4.32
CA LYS A 79 -4.02 -15.53 -4.12
C LYS A 79 -3.50 -14.46 -5.07
N GLY A 80 -2.77 -14.87 -6.10
CA GLY A 80 -2.31 -13.99 -7.17
C GLY A 80 -0.88 -13.48 -7.00
N GLY A 81 -0.09 -14.01 -6.05
CA GLY A 81 1.37 -13.85 -6.01
C GLY A 81 1.90 -12.41 -6.12
N GLY A 82 1.17 -11.44 -5.55
CA GLY A 82 1.51 -10.01 -5.64
C GLY A 82 0.70 -9.17 -6.66
N GLY A 83 -0.18 -9.77 -7.45
CA GLY A 83 -1.01 -9.05 -8.43
C GLY A 83 -1.87 -7.92 -7.84
N ARG A 84 -2.32 -8.07 -6.58
CA ARG A 84 -3.03 -7.00 -5.86
C ARG A 84 -2.12 -5.85 -5.48
N PHE A 85 -0.85 -6.12 -5.17
CA PHE A 85 0.14 -5.09 -4.90
C PHE A 85 0.56 -4.38 -6.19
N LYS A 86 0.68 -5.10 -7.31
CA LYS A 86 0.83 -4.52 -8.65
C LYS A 86 -0.31 -3.54 -8.96
N SER A 87 -1.57 -3.97 -8.75
CA SER A 87 -2.75 -3.11 -8.95
C SER A 87 -2.73 -1.85 -8.07
N PHE A 88 -2.25 -1.97 -6.83
CA PHE A 88 -2.03 -0.82 -5.95
C PHE A 88 -1.00 0.16 -6.53
N LEU A 89 0.16 -0.32 -7.00
CA LEU A 89 1.20 0.54 -7.58
C LEU A 89 0.76 1.18 -8.89
N MET A 90 0.03 0.45 -9.74
CA MET A 90 -0.58 0.99 -10.96
C MET A 90 -1.53 2.14 -10.63
N ALA A 91 -2.47 1.92 -9.71
CA ALA A 91 -3.39 2.97 -9.28
C ALA A 91 -2.67 4.15 -8.61
N LEU A 92 -1.59 3.91 -7.87
CA LEU A 92 -0.83 4.96 -7.18
C LEU A 92 -0.31 6.02 -8.16
N VAL A 93 0.18 5.60 -9.33
CA VAL A 93 0.76 6.52 -10.32
C VAL A 93 -0.08 6.68 -11.59
N GLY A 94 -1.27 6.09 -11.63
CA GLY A 94 -2.15 6.15 -12.80
C GLY A 94 -1.60 5.41 -14.02
N GLY A 95 -0.77 4.39 -13.80
CA GLY A 95 -0.05 3.68 -14.87
C GLY A 95 -0.76 2.42 -15.36
N GLU A 96 -0.44 2.04 -16.58
CA GLU A 96 -1.00 0.91 -17.31
C GLU A 96 -0.27 -0.40 -17.00
N GLU A 97 -0.94 -1.54 -17.22
CA GLU A 97 -0.41 -2.83 -16.78
C GLU A 97 0.98 -3.17 -17.37
N TYR A 98 1.21 -2.79 -18.63
CA TYR A 98 2.46 -3.10 -19.34
C TYR A 98 3.67 -2.38 -18.73
N GLU A 99 3.47 -1.21 -18.11
CA GLU A 99 4.53 -0.44 -17.43
C GLU A 99 5.04 -1.16 -16.16
N PHE A 100 4.20 -2.05 -15.60
CA PHE A 100 4.47 -2.81 -14.37
C PHE A 100 4.77 -4.28 -14.66
N ALA A 101 4.95 -4.66 -15.92
CA ALA A 101 5.31 -6.02 -16.32
C ALA A 101 6.81 -6.34 -16.09
N ASN A 102 7.65 -5.32 -15.89
CA ASN A 102 9.08 -5.47 -15.68
C ASN A 102 9.47 -5.22 -14.19
N PRO A 103 10.13 -6.18 -13.50
CA PRO A 103 10.61 -5.99 -12.14
C PRO A 103 11.52 -4.75 -11.95
N ALA A 104 12.30 -4.37 -12.96
CA ALA A 104 13.14 -3.17 -12.90
C ALA A 104 12.32 -1.89 -12.74
N ALA A 105 11.11 -1.85 -13.33
CA ALA A 105 10.19 -0.71 -13.20
C ALA A 105 9.56 -0.62 -11.79
N LEU A 106 9.49 -1.74 -11.06
CA LEU A 106 8.96 -1.78 -9.70
C LEU A 106 9.99 -1.37 -8.64
N LYS A 107 11.28 -1.53 -8.95
CA LYS A 107 12.38 -1.31 -8.00
C LYS A 107 12.37 0.10 -7.39
N LYS A 108 12.06 1.11 -8.20
CA LYS A 108 11.99 2.53 -7.79
C LYS A 108 11.01 2.81 -6.65
N PHE A 109 10.01 1.94 -6.44
CA PHE A 109 9.07 2.10 -5.33
C PHE A 109 9.65 1.63 -3.99
N VAL A 110 10.58 0.67 -4.01
CA VAL A 110 11.08 -0.02 -2.80
C VAL A 110 12.52 0.31 -2.45
N ASP A 111 13.29 0.86 -3.40
CA ASP A 111 14.67 1.28 -3.20
C ASP A 111 14.75 2.69 -2.59
N GLU A 112 15.94 3.31 -2.62
CA GLU A 112 16.18 4.65 -2.11
C GLU A 112 15.34 5.76 -2.78
N ARG A 113 14.80 5.51 -3.97
CA ARG A 113 13.98 6.50 -4.70
C ARG A 113 12.62 6.69 -4.04
N GLN A 114 12.08 5.63 -3.42
CA GLN A 114 10.75 5.60 -2.81
C GLN A 114 9.72 6.37 -3.65
N ALA A 115 9.57 5.97 -4.91
CA ALA A 115 8.82 6.72 -5.92
C ALA A 115 7.33 6.93 -5.54
N GLY A 116 6.79 6.06 -4.68
CA GLY A 116 5.43 6.19 -4.17
C GLY A 116 5.27 7.14 -2.99
N THR A 117 6.34 7.46 -2.25
CA THR A 117 6.25 8.23 -1.00
C THR A 117 5.73 9.64 -1.24
N HIS A 118 4.81 10.06 -0.36
CA HIS A 118 4.02 11.30 -0.38
C HIS A 118 2.93 11.37 -1.45
N LEU A 119 2.81 10.37 -2.33
CA LEU A 119 1.69 10.31 -3.28
C LEU A 119 0.39 9.93 -2.58
N LEU A 120 -0.71 10.45 -3.12
CA LEU A 120 -2.06 10.16 -2.67
C LEU A 120 -2.68 9.02 -3.48
N ILE A 121 -3.48 8.20 -2.82
CA ILE A 121 -4.26 7.14 -3.45
C ILE A 121 -5.62 7.03 -2.76
N ARG A 122 -6.67 6.80 -3.55
CA ARG A 122 -8.00 6.50 -3.03
C ARG A 122 -8.18 5.01 -2.85
N CYS A 123 -8.84 4.63 -1.76
CA CYS A 123 -9.16 3.24 -1.47
C CYS A 123 -10.57 3.11 -0.91
N GLU A 124 -11.34 2.21 -1.49
CA GLU A 124 -12.52 1.64 -0.84
C GLU A 124 -12.14 0.27 -0.27
N VAL A 125 -12.30 0.12 1.05
CA VAL A 125 -12.16 -1.15 1.75
C VAL A 125 -13.55 -1.66 2.09
N TYR A 126 -13.97 -2.75 1.44
CA TYR A 126 -15.33 -3.26 1.51
C TYR A 126 -15.38 -4.70 2.03
N PRO A 127 -16.48 -5.12 2.70
CA PRO A 127 -16.66 -6.50 3.10
C PRO A 127 -16.85 -7.37 1.85
N LYS A 128 -15.97 -8.35 1.66
CA LYS A 128 -16.07 -9.34 0.60
C LYS A 128 -16.44 -10.69 1.21
N GLN A 129 -17.66 -11.14 0.94
CA GLN A 129 -18.13 -12.47 1.33
C GLN A 129 -17.48 -13.53 0.44
N LEU A 130 -16.70 -14.42 1.04
CA LEU A 130 -16.19 -15.60 0.34
C LEU A 130 -17.32 -16.64 0.15
N PRO A 131 -17.26 -17.49 -0.88
CA PRO A 131 -18.21 -18.59 -1.04
C PRO A 131 -18.11 -19.56 0.14
N ALA A 132 -19.23 -20.21 0.45
CA ALA A 132 -19.24 -21.32 1.40
C ALA A 132 -18.34 -22.47 0.89
N LYS A 133 -17.70 -23.19 1.81
CA LYS A 133 -16.83 -24.32 1.49
C LYS A 133 -17.00 -25.41 2.52
N ASP A 134 -17.11 -26.66 2.06
CA ASP A 134 -17.19 -27.86 2.92
C ASP A 134 -18.27 -27.76 4.01
N ASN A 135 -19.46 -27.27 3.65
CA ASN A 135 -20.61 -26.99 4.56
C ASN A 135 -20.38 -25.89 5.62
N PHE A 136 -19.27 -25.15 5.57
CA PHE A 136 -19.06 -23.98 6.42
C PHE A 136 -19.50 -22.69 5.72
N PRO A 137 -20.14 -21.75 6.43
CA PRO A 137 -20.42 -20.43 5.89
C PRO A 137 -19.11 -19.76 5.48
N GLY A 138 -19.14 -19.08 4.34
CA GLY A 138 -17.96 -18.37 3.86
C GLY A 138 -17.55 -17.25 4.83
N LYS A 139 -16.26 -16.94 4.86
CA LYS A 139 -15.73 -15.86 5.70
C LYS A 139 -15.94 -14.51 5.01
N VAL A 140 -16.23 -13.47 5.78
CA VAL A 140 -16.09 -12.08 5.33
C VAL A 140 -14.62 -11.70 5.44
N ILE A 141 -14.05 -11.18 4.35
CA ILE A 141 -12.69 -10.64 4.31
C ILE A 141 -12.70 -9.21 3.80
N ASN A 142 -11.56 -8.53 3.87
CA ASN A 142 -11.39 -7.21 3.27
C ASN A 142 -11.18 -7.34 1.75
N GLY A 143 -12.06 -6.70 0.98
CA GLY A 143 -11.82 -6.35 -0.41
C GLY A 143 -11.23 -4.94 -0.50
N TYR A 144 -10.37 -4.71 -1.48
CA TYR A 144 -9.75 -3.40 -1.75
C TYR A 144 -10.07 -2.99 -3.17
N ARG A 145 -10.45 -1.73 -3.36
CA ARG A 145 -10.59 -1.09 -4.67
C ARG A 145 -9.77 0.19 -4.65
N TRP A 146 -8.70 0.18 -5.43
CA TRP A 146 -7.77 1.30 -5.55
C TRP A 146 -8.16 2.19 -6.71
N SER A 147 -8.02 3.50 -6.54
CA SER A 147 -8.17 4.46 -7.63
C SER A 147 -7.10 5.54 -7.56
N HIS A 148 -6.65 5.95 -8.75
CA HIS A 148 -5.67 7.01 -8.90
C HIS A 148 -6.22 8.35 -8.42
N VAL A 149 -5.32 9.18 -7.89
CA VAL A 149 -5.59 10.56 -7.51
C VAL A 149 -4.72 11.44 -8.39
N GLU A 150 -5.36 12.12 -9.32
CA GLU A 150 -4.71 13.16 -10.11
C GLU A 150 -4.47 14.37 -9.20
N LEU A 151 -3.20 14.76 -9.05
CA LEU A 151 -2.78 15.88 -8.22
C LEU A 151 -2.79 17.16 -9.04
N ASN A 152 -3.36 18.23 -8.49
CA ASN A 152 -3.21 19.56 -9.08
C ASN A 152 -1.81 20.15 -8.78
N ASP A 153 -1.49 21.29 -9.40
CA ASP A 153 -0.17 21.94 -9.27
C ASP A 153 0.20 22.27 -7.81
N GLU A 154 -0.78 22.68 -7.00
CA GLU A 154 -0.55 22.99 -5.58
C GLU A 154 -0.20 21.71 -4.80
N GLN A 155 -0.94 20.63 -5.03
CA GLN A 155 -0.70 19.33 -4.40
C GLN A 155 0.64 18.73 -4.87
N LEU A 156 0.99 18.87 -6.16
CA LEU A 156 2.30 18.47 -6.67
C LEU A 156 3.43 19.25 -6.00
N ALA A 157 3.27 20.56 -5.83
CA ALA A 157 4.26 21.39 -5.12
C ALA A 157 4.41 20.95 -3.65
N GLN A 158 3.31 20.59 -2.98
CA GLN A 158 3.35 20.04 -1.61
C GLN A 158 4.08 18.69 -1.56
N VAL A 159 3.85 17.81 -2.53
CA VAL A 159 4.58 16.55 -2.66
C VAL A 159 6.07 16.80 -2.83
N GLU A 160 6.47 17.70 -3.73
CA GLU A 160 7.87 18.03 -3.96
C GLU A 160 8.54 18.62 -2.71
N GLN A 161 7.84 19.50 -1.99
CA GLN A 161 8.33 20.04 -0.72
C GLN A 161 8.51 18.93 0.33
N ALA A 162 7.55 18.01 0.45
CA ALA A 162 7.61 16.89 1.38
C ALA A 162 8.74 15.91 1.00
N ARG A 163 8.91 15.60 -0.28
CA ARG A 163 10.02 14.75 -0.78
C ARG A 163 11.37 15.37 -0.48
N LYS A 164 11.53 16.68 -0.73
CA LYS A 164 12.74 17.43 -0.36
C LYS A 164 13.03 17.38 1.14
N ALA A 165 12.00 17.58 1.98
CA ALA A 165 12.14 17.49 3.44
C ALA A 165 12.55 16.07 3.90
N SER A 166 12.05 15.04 3.21
CA SER A 166 12.43 13.63 3.41
C SER A 166 13.76 13.24 2.75
N LYS A 167 14.46 14.17 2.09
CA LYS A 167 15.71 13.93 1.35
C LYS A 167 15.55 12.88 0.23
N LEU A 168 14.36 12.80 -0.35
CA LEU A 168 14.08 11.97 -1.52
C LEU A 168 14.36 12.75 -2.81
N PRO A 169 14.67 12.07 -3.93
CA PRO A 169 14.77 12.72 -5.23
C PRO A 169 13.44 13.35 -5.64
N ALA A 170 13.49 14.32 -6.56
CA ALA A 170 12.30 14.93 -7.14
C ALA A 170 11.36 13.86 -7.71
N LEU A 171 10.05 14.11 -7.74
CA LEU A 171 9.07 13.10 -8.11
C LEU A 171 9.30 12.59 -9.54
N ALA A 172 9.60 13.49 -10.48
CA ALA A 172 9.90 13.13 -11.87
C ALA A 172 11.11 12.19 -11.97
N ASP A 173 12.20 12.48 -11.26
CA ASP A 173 13.41 11.65 -11.24
C ASP A 173 13.18 10.30 -10.54
N ALA A 174 12.32 10.28 -9.52
CA ALA A 174 11.97 9.06 -8.81
C ALA A 174 11.12 8.12 -9.69
N LEU A 175 10.28 8.69 -10.55
CA LEU A 175 9.40 7.96 -11.47
C LEU A 175 10.09 7.55 -12.78
N ALA A 176 11.22 8.17 -13.16
CA ALA A 176 12.02 7.80 -14.33
C ALA A 176 12.75 6.45 -14.15
#